data_AF-A0A4Q7VZY2-F1
#
_entry.id   AF-A0A4Q7VZY2-F1
#
_cell.length_a   1.000
_cell.length_b   1.000
_cell.length_c   1.000
_cell.angle_alpha   90.00
_cell.angle_beta   90.00
_cell.angle_gamma   90.00
#
_symmetry.space_group_name_H-M   'P 1'
#
loop_
_entity.id
_entity.type
_entity.pdbx_description
1 polymer ?
#
loop_
_entity_poly.entity_id
_entity_poly.type
_entity_poly.pdbx_seq_one_letter_code
_entity_poly.pdbx_strand_id
1 'polypeptide(L)'
;MRTFPARSSLVRPLWATVLVVVAAACSDNDDYGGEPLAPSQPIVNTTSFNATLCGAQEVANVSSTGVAFAVLTVDTVTKAITGSVTTVGITGSVAHIHTGAAGVNGPITIPLAETAAGSGVWAVPANTMLSDAQYADLLAGAMYYNVHSVAFPAGEIRGQIGRDVRGSALKGAEEVPANASGATGRGFVAVDPVTRTLTASVTTSGVAGTVAHIHEGAAGVSGPIVFPLTETTPGSGVWGTVVTLSDAQYATLKAGNYYFNVHSAAIPAGEIRGQLGPIIGGGELSAANEVPPNASAATGRGIAVVDPVTLAISAGVKTSGLTGSMAHIHEAATGVNGPIIVNFGEAPAASGRWSAAAGAVLTPSQLSSFKAGNLYFNVHSAAYPGGEIRGQIATQ
;
A
#
# COMPACT_ATOMS: atom_id res chain seq x y z
N MET A 1 2.80 -16.15 57.50
CA MET A 1 2.71 -14.80 58.09
C MET A 1 3.96 -14.02 57.70
N ARG A 2 3.89 -13.22 56.62
CA ARG A 2 4.58 -11.95 56.38
C ARG A 2 4.25 -11.52 54.95
N THR A 3 3.71 -10.33 54.88
CA THR A 3 3.07 -9.67 53.73
C THR A 3 4.01 -8.61 53.13
N PHE A 4 3.63 -8.17 51.92
CA PHE A 4 3.97 -6.92 51.19
C PHE A 4 5.02 -6.98 50.04
N PRO A 5 4.83 -6.15 48.98
CA PRO A 5 4.82 -6.60 47.59
C PRO A 5 5.64 -5.72 46.60
N ALA A 6 5.51 -6.07 45.31
CA ALA A 6 5.60 -5.22 44.10
C ALA A 6 6.97 -4.60 43.69
N ARG A 7 7.38 -4.87 42.43
CA ARG A 7 7.24 -3.94 41.29
C ARG A 7 7.75 -4.56 39.98
N SER A 8 6.88 -4.49 38.97
CA SER A 8 7.16 -4.69 37.55
C SER A 8 7.54 -3.34 36.90
N SER A 9 8.44 -3.34 35.91
CA SER A 9 8.63 -2.20 35.01
C SER A 9 8.87 -2.68 33.58
N LEU A 10 7.80 -2.79 32.81
CA LEU A 10 7.81 -2.84 31.35
C LEU A 10 7.55 -1.42 30.85
N VAL A 11 8.56 -0.82 30.22
CA VAL A 11 8.45 0.47 29.54
C VAL A 11 7.87 0.22 28.15
N ARG A 12 6.67 0.75 27.89
CA ARG A 12 6.08 0.86 26.55
C ARG A 12 6.04 2.34 26.15
N PRO A 13 6.43 2.73 24.93
CA PRO A 13 6.22 4.09 24.47
C PRO A 13 4.75 4.28 24.07
N LEU A 14 4.06 5.19 24.76
CA LEU A 14 2.76 5.71 24.36
C LEU A 14 2.96 6.66 23.18
N TRP A 15 2.32 6.37 22.04
CA TRP A 15 2.04 7.39 21.02
C TRP A 15 0.74 8.09 21.46
N ALA A 16 0.86 9.35 21.86
CA ALA A 16 -0.27 10.15 22.31
C ALA A 16 -1.04 10.70 21.09
N THR A 17 -2.25 10.18 20.87
CA THR A 17 -3.27 10.88 20.09
C THR A 17 -3.78 12.03 20.95
N VAL A 18 -3.53 13.27 20.55
CA VAL A 18 -4.08 14.45 21.21
C VAL A 18 -5.56 14.56 20.82
N LEU A 19 -6.45 14.12 21.72
CA LEU A 19 -7.87 14.44 21.68
C LEU A 19 -8.08 15.66 22.58
N VAL A 20 -8.25 16.84 22.00
CA VAL A 20 -8.65 18.03 22.76
C VAL A 20 -10.15 17.93 23.04
N VAL A 21 -10.51 17.46 24.23
CA VAL A 21 -11.86 17.64 24.78
C VAL A 21 -11.85 18.93 25.59
N VAL A 22 -12.46 19.99 25.07
CA VAL A 22 -12.72 21.20 25.88
C VAL A 22 -13.95 20.92 26.74
N ALA A 23 -13.72 20.54 27.99
CA ALA A 23 -14.76 20.53 29.01
C ALA A 23 -15.00 21.98 29.48
N ALA A 24 -16.19 22.52 29.22
CA ALA A 24 -16.63 23.78 29.80
C ALA A 24 -16.90 23.57 31.30
N ALA A 25 -15.99 24.05 32.15
CA ALA A 25 -16.22 24.18 33.58
C ALA A 25 -16.73 25.60 33.86
N CYS A 26 -17.97 25.71 34.34
CA CYS A 26 -18.47 26.93 34.96
C CYS A 26 -18.10 26.94 36.45
N SER A 27 -17.35 27.94 36.90
CA SER A 27 -17.57 28.57 38.21
C SER A 27 -16.81 29.90 38.32
N ASP A 28 -17.61 30.96 38.45
CA ASP A 28 -17.45 32.18 39.24
C ASP A 28 -16.07 32.88 39.34
N ASN A 29 -16.06 34.05 38.67
CA ASN A 29 -15.61 35.36 39.17
C ASN A 29 -14.19 35.45 39.72
N ASP A 30 -13.26 35.94 38.90
CA ASP A 30 -12.31 36.99 39.29
C ASP A 30 -11.73 37.68 38.04
N ASP A 31 -11.64 39.01 38.15
CA ASP A 31 -11.28 40.00 37.15
C ASP A 31 -9.85 39.80 36.60
N TYR A 32 -9.72 39.35 35.35
CA TYR A 32 -8.48 39.44 34.58
C TYR A 32 -8.78 39.92 33.17
N GLY A 33 -8.11 41.02 32.79
CA GLY A 33 -8.22 41.66 31.48
C GLY A 33 -8.08 40.65 30.34
N GLY A 34 -9.02 40.72 29.40
CA GLY A 34 -9.08 39.84 28.24
C GLY A 34 -7.87 40.02 27.34
N GLU A 35 -6.89 39.12 27.50
CA GLU A 35 -5.99 38.76 26.41
C GLU A 35 -6.85 38.30 25.23
N PRO A 36 -6.66 38.83 24.01
CA PRO A 36 -7.42 38.39 22.85
C PRO A 36 -7.21 36.89 22.68
N LEU A 37 -8.31 36.14 22.63
CA LEU A 37 -8.30 34.71 22.30
C LEU A 37 -7.43 34.54 21.05
N ALA A 38 -6.44 33.65 21.13
CA ALA A 38 -5.62 33.28 19.99
C ALA A 38 -6.56 32.94 18.82
N PRO A 39 -6.28 33.40 17.57
CA PRO A 39 -7.13 33.10 16.44
C PRO A 39 -7.38 31.61 16.39
N SER A 40 -8.66 31.21 16.33
CA SER A 40 -9.02 29.82 16.17
C SER A 40 -8.25 29.26 14.99
N GLN A 41 -7.58 28.12 15.20
CA GLN A 41 -6.94 27.39 14.10
C GLN A 41 -8.00 27.23 13.00
N PRO A 42 -7.69 27.55 11.72
CA PRO A 42 -8.66 27.42 10.65
C PRO A 42 -9.24 26.00 10.68
N ILE A 43 -10.57 25.87 10.65
CA ILE A 43 -11.19 24.55 10.57
C ILE A 43 -10.74 23.93 9.24
N VAL A 44 -9.88 22.93 9.31
CA VAL A 44 -9.45 22.17 8.14
C VAL A 44 -10.55 21.17 7.82
N ASN A 45 -11.45 21.53 6.92
CA ASN A 45 -12.53 20.65 6.44
C ASN A 45 -12.03 19.66 5.39
N THR A 46 -10.80 19.17 5.46
CA THR A 46 -10.24 18.27 4.44
C THR A 46 -9.87 16.90 5.00
N THR A 47 -10.00 15.87 4.17
CA THR A 47 -9.56 14.50 4.45
C THR A 47 -8.68 14.01 3.30
N SER A 48 -7.57 13.34 3.62
CA SER A 48 -6.64 12.79 2.62
C SER A 48 -6.68 11.27 2.59
N PHE A 49 -6.71 10.71 1.39
CA PHE A 49 -6.69 9.28 1.11
C PHE A 49 -5.45 8.95 0.31
N ASN A 50 -4.69 7.97 0.77
CA ASN A 50 -3.53 7.46 0.05
C ASN A 50 -3.91 6.27 -0.83
N ALA A 51 -3.17 6.06 -1.91
CA ALA A 51 -3.20 4.81 -2.66
C ALA A 51 -1.77 4.42 -3.07
N THR A 52 -1.53 3.12 -3.12
CA THR A 52 -0.34 2.56 -3.74
C THR A 52 -0.74 1.78 -4.98
N LEU A 53 -0.07 2.05 -6.11
CA LEU A 53 -0.40 1.44 -7.39
C LEU A 53 0.68 0.43 -7.80
N CYS A 54 0.24 -0.72 -8.30
CA CYS A 54 1.11 -1.72 -8.95
C CYS A 54 0.30 -2.58 -9.92
N GLY A 55 0.98 -3.30 -10.82
CA GLY A 55 0.32 -4.14 -11.84
C GLY A 55 -0.43 -5.34 -11.29
N ALA A 56 -0.10 -5.81 -10.08
CA ALA A 56 -0.80 -6.91 -9.43
C ALA A 56 -2.24 -6.56 -9.00
N GLN A 57 -2.59 -5.27 -8.95
CA GLN A 57 -3.93 -4.80 -8.62
C GLN A 57 -4.84 -4.63 -9.85
N GLU A 58 -4.31 -4.83 -11.07
CA GLU A 58 -5.05 -4.75 -12.33
C GLU A 58 -6.00 -5.94 -12.57
N VAL A 59 -7.00 -5.71 -13.42
CA VAL A 59 -7.95 -6.74 -13.88
C VAL A 59 -7.86 -6.81 -15.41
N ALA A 60 -7.01 -7.64 -16.02
CA ALA A 60 -6.17 -8.73 -15.51
C ALA A 60 -4.82 -8.30 -14.90
N ASN A 61 -4.18 -9.14 -14.04
CA ASN A 61 -2.89 -8.80 -13.43
C ASN A 61 -1.83 -8.53 -14.49
N VAL A 62 -1.10 -7.44 -14.30
CA VAL A 62 -0.02 -7.00 -15.18
C VAL A 62 1.33 -7.24 -14.50
N SER A 63 2.27 -7.84 -15.21
CA SER A 63 3.67 -7.89 -14.79
C SER A 63 4.34 -6.59 -15.22
N SER A 64 4.61 -5.71 -14.25
CA SER A 64 5.21 -4.41 -14.48
C SER A 64 6.18 -4.04 -13.36
N THR A 65 7.25 -3.34 -13.73
CA THR A 65 8.16 -2.65 -12.80
C THR A 65 7.59 -1.33 -12.28
N GLY A 66 6.54 -0.83 -12.93
CA GLY A 66 5.83 0.38 -12.57
C GLY A 66 5.20 0.28 -11.19
N VAL A 67 5.42 1.33 -10.41
CA VAL A 67 4.82 1.54 -9.11
C VAL A 67 4.47 3.01 -8.96
N ALA A 68 3.47 3.33 -8.14
CA ALA A 68 3.16 4.73 -7.86
C ALA A 68 2.64 4.94 -6.45
N PHE A 69 2.83 6.16 -5.98
CA PHE A 69 2.10 6.71 -4.85
C PHE A 69 1.06 7.69 -5.33
N ALA A 70 -0.10 7.66 -4.70
CA ALA A 70 -1.12 8.67 -4.93
C ALA A 70 -1.68 9.21 -3.63
N VAL A 71 -2.13 10.46 -3.70
CA VAL A 71 -2.90 11.12 -2.65
C VAL A 71 -4.12 11.78 -3.29
N LEU A 72 -5.27 11.68 -2.63
CA LEU A 72 -6.47 12.44 -2.93
C LEU A 72 -6.90 13.17 -1.67
N THR A 73 -6.99 14.49 -1.72
CA THR A 73 -7.52 15.32 -0.64
C THR A 73 -8.87 15.86 -1.07
N VAL A 74 -9.88 15.67 -0.21
CA VAL A 74 -11.25 16.14 -0.43
C VAL A 74 -11.62 17.14 0.66
N ASP A 75 -12.22 18.25 0.26
CA ASP A 75 -12.96 19.12 1.18
C ASP A 75 -14.31 18.46 1.50
N THR A 76 -14.57 18.14 2.76
CA THR A 76 -15.72 17.34 3.19
C THR A 76 -17.04 18.10 3.15
N VAL A 77 -17.01 19.42 2.95
CA VAL A 77 -18.20 20.27 2.85
C VAL A 77 -18.56 20.50 1.38
N THR A 78 -17.58 20.97 0.61
CA THR A 78 -17.77 21.34 -0.80
C THR A 78 -17.57 20.17 -1.75
N LYS A 79 -16.87 19.10 -1.32
CA LYS A 79 -16.48 17.94 -2.14
C LYS A 79 -15.51 18.29 -3.26
N ALA A 80 -14.88 19.47 -3.19
CA ALA A 80 -13.76 19.84 -4.02
C ALA A 80 -12.58 18.90 -3.73
N ILE A 81 -11.91 18.45 -4.79
CA ILE A 81 -10.79 17.53 -4.67
C ILE A 81 -9.52 18.11 -5.28
N THR A 82 -8.40 17.79 -4.64
CA THR A 82 -7.05 17.91 -5.19
C THR A 82 -6.36 16.57 -5.03
N GLY A 83 -5.41 16.26 -5.89
CA GLY A 83 -4.73 14.97 -5.79
C GLY A 83 -3.67 14.79 -6.84
N SER A 84 -2.80 13.81 -6.63
CA SER A 84 -1.80 13.44 -7.61
C SER A 84 -1.42 11.97 -7.52
N VAL A 85 -0.88 11.45 -8.63
CA VAL A 85 -0.20 10.16 -8.74
C VAL A 85 1.23 10.43 -9.20
N THR A 86 2.22 9.95 -8.44
CA THR A 86 3.63 10.00 -8.81
C THR A 86 4.11 8.61 -9.18
N THR A 87 4.44 8.44 -10.46
CA THR A 87 4.84 7.16 -11.06
C THR A 87 6.35 7.00 -11.11
N VAL A 88 6.82 5.77 -10.91
CA VAL A 88 8.23 5.39 -10.95
C VAL A 88 8.36 4.03 -11.63
N GLY A 89 9.41 3.83 -12.42
CA GLY A 89 9.62 2.57 -13.16
C GLY A 89 8.66 2.35 -14.35
N ILE A 90 7.96 3.40 -14.78
CA ILE A 90 7.01 3.42 -15.90
C ILE A 90 7.07 4.78 -16.61
N THR A 91 6.83 4.77 -17.92
CA THR A 91 6.49 5.98 -18.70
C THR A 91 4.99 5.96 -18.97
N GLY A 92 4.22 6.63 -18.09
CA GLY A 92 2.77 6.70 -18.22
C GLY A 92 2.35 7.46 -19.48
N SER A 93 1.28 7.02 -20.13
CA SER A 93 0.66 7.70 -21.28
C SER A 93 -0.62 8.43 -20.91
N VAL A 94 -1.41 7.86 -20.00
CA VAL A 94 -2.68 8.41 -19.52
C VAL A 94 -2.89 7.99 -18.07
N ALA A 95 -3.56 8.82 -17.26
CA ALA A 95 -3.97 8.45 -15.92
C ALA A 95 -5.39 8.93 -15.60
N HIS A 96 -6.11 8.14 -14.81
CA HIS A 96 -7.52 8.38 -14.46
C HIS A 96 -7.79 8.00 -13.00
N ILE A 97 -8.88 8.56 -12.46
CA ILE A 97 -9.64 7.97 -11.37
C ILE A 97 -10.88 7.31 -11.97
N HIS A 98 -11.18 6.09 -11.56
CA HIS A 98 -12.36 5.32 -11.92
C HIS A 98 -13.25 5.05 -10.70
N THR A 99 -14.51 4.72 -10.94
CA THR A 99 -15.42 4.19 -9.93
C THR A 99 -15.55 2.66 -10.10
N GLY A 100 -15.04 1.90 -9.14
CA GLY A 100 -15.12 0.44 -9.05
C GLY A 100 -14.43 -0.10 -7.79
N ALA A 101 -14.97 -1.17 -7.22
CA ALA A 101 -14.35 -1.85 -6.07
C ALA A 101 -13.07 -2.59 -6.47
N ALA A 102 -12.31 -3.08 -5.47
CA ALA A 102 -11.11 -3.88 -5.73
C ALA A 102 -11.47 -5.14 -6.54
N GLY A 103 -10.75 -5.35 -7.65
CA GLY A 103 -11.00 -6.46 -8.56
C GLY A 103 -12.13 -6.24 -9.58
N VAL A 104 -12.74 -5.05 -9.62
CA VAL A 104 -13.81 -4.71 -10.57
C VAL A 104 -13.42 -3.48 -11.38
N ASN A 105 -13.37 -3.63 -12.70
CA ASN A 105 -13.19 -2.51 -13.61
C ASN A 105 -14.45 -1.66 -13.66
N GLY A 106 -14.30 -0.33 -13.74
CA GLY A 106 -15.42 0.57 -13.86
C GLY A 106 -15.14 1.78 -14.75
N PRO A 107 -16.13 2.65 -14.96
CA PRO A 107 -16.01 3.79 -15.87
C PRO A 107 -14.98 4.80 -15.36
N ILE A 108 -14.43 5.58 -16.30
CA ILE A 108 -13.60 6.75 -15.96
C ILE A 108 -14.49 7.77 -15.26
N THR A 109 -14.04 8.23 -14.09
CA THR A 109 -14.71 9.24 -13.28
C THR A 109 -14.02 10.59 -13.44
N ILE A 110 -12.69 10.64 -13.34
CA ILE A 110 -11.90 11.87 -13.46
C ILE A 110 -10.66 11.59 -14.32
N PRO A 111 -10.47 12.28 -15.46
CA PRO A 111 -9.19 12.28 -16.16
C PRO A 111 -8.15 13.10 -15.41
N LEU A 112 -6.92 12.61 -15.36
CA LEU A 112 -5.78 13.32 -14.77
C LEU A 112 -4.90 13.92 -15.86
N ALA A 113 -4.22 15.02 -15.53
CA ALA A 113 -3.28 15.68 -16.42
C ALA A 113 -1.85 15.49 -15.91
N GLU A 114 -0.91 15.15 -16.80
CA GLU A 114 0.51 15.19 -16.44
C GLU A 114 0.91 16.65 -16.17
N THR A 115 1.61 16.88 -15.06
CA THR A 115 1.97 18.25 -14.62
C THR A 115 2.99 18.91 -15.55
N ALA A 116 3.83 18.11 -16.19
CA ALA A 116 4.75 18.50 -17.25
C ALA A 116 5.11 17.24 -18.04
N ALA A 117 5.36 17.38 -19.35
CA ALA A 117 5.67 16.23 -20.21
C ALA A 117 6.83 15.39 -19.64
N GLY A 118 6.57 14.11 -19.37
CA GLY A 118 7.55 13.18 -18.83
C GLY A 118 7.87 13.34 -17.34
N SER A 119 7.15 14.20 -16.61
CA SER A 119 7.33 14.36 -15.16
C SER A 119 6.98 13.07 -14.40
N GLY A 120 6.07 12.25 -14.95
CA GLY A 120 5.46 11.10 -14.29
C GLY A 120 4.59 11.48 -13.09
N VAL A 121 4.25 12.76 -12.95
CA VAL A 121 3.36 13.28 -11.92
C VAL A 121 2.06 13.69 -12.60
N TRP A 122 0.98 13.02 -12.26
CA TRP A 122 -0.36 13.23 -12.80
C TRP A 122 -1.20 13.89 -11.72
N ALA A 123 -1.89 14.97 -12.04
CA ALA A 123 -2.68 15.74 -11.09
C ALA A 123 -4.16 15.74 -11.44
N VAL A 124 -5.00 15.80 -10.40
CA VAL A 124 -6.42 16.11 -10.55
C VAL A 124 -6.54 17.53 -11.12
N PRO A 125 -7.31 17.74 -12.20
CA PRO A 125 -7.53 19.07 -12.76
C PRO A 125 -8.11 20.05 -11.73
N ALA A 126 -7.73 21.33 -11.84
CA ALA A 126 -8.22 22.36 -10.93
C ALA A 126 -9.75 22.46 -10.94
N ASN A 127 -10.33 22.82 -9.79
CA ASN A 127 -11.78 22.98 -9.59
C ASN A 127 -12.61 21.70 -9.79
N THR A 128 -11.98 20.52 -9.74
CA THR A 128 -12.72 19.25 -9.77
C THR A 128 -13.49 19.06 -8.46
N MET A 129 -14.76 18.68 -8.56
CA MET A 129 -15.63 18.36 -7.43
C MET A 129 -16.25 16.98 -7.62
N LEU A 130 -16.37 16.22 -6.53
CA LEU A 130 -17.14 14.98 -6.54
C LEU A 130 -18.63 15.28 -6.37
N SER A 131 -19.47 14.51 -7.06
CA SER A 131 -20.89 14.44 -6.72
C SER A 131 -21.09 13.71 -5.38
N ASP A 132 -22.28 13.82 -4.80
CA ASP A 132 -22.65 13.13 -3.57
C ASP A 132 -22.48 11.61 -3.68
N ALA A 133 -22.86 11.05 -4.83
CA ALA A 133 -22.71 9.63 -5.12
C ALA A 133 -21.22 9.24 -5.22
N GLN A 134 -20.41 10.01 -5.94
CA GLN A 134 -18.97 9.74 -6.07
C GLN A 134 -18.24 9.90 -4.73
N TYR A 135 -18.65 10.84 -3.89
CA TYR A 135 -18.11 10.98 -2.54
C TYR A 135 -18.48 9.78 -1.66
N ALA A 136 -19.71 9.27 -1.77
CA ALA A 136 -20.09 8.01 -1.10
C ALA A 136 -19.26 6.82 -1.61
N ASP A 137 -19.01 6.73 -2.92
CA ASP A 137 -18.14 5.71 -3.52
C ASP A 137 -16.70 5.82 -2.99
N LEU A 138 -16.16 7.03 -2.86
CA LEU A 138 -14.84 7.27 -2.26
C LEU A 138 -14.78 6.72 -0.83
N LEU A 139 -15.76 7.06 0.00
CA LEU A 139 -15.82 6.62 1.41
C LEU A 139 -16.01 5.10 1.52
N ALA A 140 -16.74 4.49 0.59
CA ALA A 140 -16.89 3.04 0.50
C ALA A 140 -15.59 2.35 0.02
N GLY A 141 -14.61 3.08 -0.49
CA GLY A 141 -13.40 2.54 -1.10
C GLY A 141 -13.66 1.95 -2.49
N ALA A 142 -14.67 2.47 -3.19
CA ALA A 142 -15.08 2.08 -4.53
C ALA A 142 -14.55 3.04 -5.60
N MET A 143 -13.44 3.74 -5.35
CA MET A 143 -12.71 4.52 -6.35
C MET A 143 -11.23 4.12 -6.42
N TYR A 144 -10.65 4.10 -7.61
CA TYR A 144 -9.24 3.73 -7.80
C TYR A 144 -8.54 4.64 -8.80
N TYR A 145 -7.24 4.83 -8.59
CA TYR A 145 -6.34 5.39 -9.58
C TYR A 145 -5.90 4.31 -10.56
N ASN A 146 -5.74 4.68 -11.82
CA ASN A 146 -5.17 3.84 -12.87
C ASN A 146 -4.22 4.65 -13.75
N VAL A 147 -3.09 4.05 -14.13
CA VAL A 147 -2.14 4.64 -15.08
C VAL A 147 -1.86 3.63 -16.19
N HIS A 148 -1.93 4.12 -17.42
CA HIS A 148 -1.70 3.36 -18.64
C HIS A 148 -0.30 3.66 -19.18
N SER A 149 0.21 2.78 -20.03
CA SER A 149 1.38 3.06 -20.87
C SER A 149 1.17 2.55 -22.28
N VAL A 150 2.18 2.76 -23.14
CA VAL A 150 2.21 2.18 -24.49
C VAL A 150 2.22 0.64 -24.43
N ALA A 151 2.90 0.05 -23.44
CA ALA A 151 2.98 -1.40 -23.30
C ALA A 151 1.67 -2.00 -22.77
N PHE A 152 0.94 -1.25 -21.94
CA PHE A 152 -0.31 -1.70 -21.33
C PHE A 152 -1.41 -0.64 -21.50
N PRO A 153 -2.01 -0.55 -22.71
CA PRO A 153 -3.01 0.47 -23.01
C PRO A 153 -4.32 0.30 -22.23
N ALA A 154 -4.63 -0.92 -21.76
CA ALA A 154 -5.79 -1.19 -20.90
C ALA A 154 -5.59 -0.80 -19.43
N GLY A 155 -4.37 -0.43 -19.03
CA GLY A 155 -3.97 -0.15 -17.64
C GLY A 155 -2.69 -0.93 -17.30
N GLU A 156 -1.68 -0.24 -16.76
CA GLU A 156 -0.43 -0.87 -16.30
C GLU A 156 -0.40 -1.05 -14.78
N ILE A 157 -0.81 -0.01 -14.05
CA ILE A 157 -0.81 0.00 -12.59
C ILE A 157 -2.11 0.59 -12.04
N ARG A 158 -2.63 -0.08 -11.01
CA ARG A 158 -3.90 0.26 -10.34
C ARG A 158 -3.70 0.34 -8.83
N GLY A 159 -4.46 1.22 -8.18
CA GLY A 159 -4.40 1.45 -6.74
C GLY A 159 -5.73 1.96 -6.21
N GLN A 160 -6.35 1.19 -5.31
CA GLN A 160 -7.62 1.59 -4.68
C GLN A 160 -7.39 2.76 -3.72
N ILE A 161 -8.23 3.79 -3.81
CA ILE A 161 -8.08 5.00 -3.00
C ILE A 161 -8.52 4.72 -1.57
N GLY A 162 -7.63 4.97 -0.60
CA GLY A 162 -7.90 4.80 0.82
C GLY A 162 -8.01 3.35 1.29
N ARG A 163 -7.50 2.39 0.51
CA ARG A 163 -7.53 0.96 0.84
C ARG A 163 -6.18 0.30 0.65
N ASP A 164 -5.85 -0.62 1.55
CA ASP A 164 -4.74 -1.54 1.38
C ASP A 164 -5.22 -2.78 0.63
N VAL A 165 -4.72 -2.94 -0.59
CA VAL A 165 -5.15 -4.01 -1.49
C VAL A 165 -4.07 -5.07 -1.62
N ARG A 166 -4.51 -6.33 -1.61
CA ARG A 166 -3.73 -7.52 -1.97
C ARG A 166 -4.52 -8.31 -3.00
N GLY A 167 -3.87 -8.68 -4.10
CA GLY A 167 -4.39 -9.58 -5.10
C GLY A 167 -3.79 -10.98 -4.99
N SER A 168 -4.40 -11.94 -5.68
CA SER A 168 -3.84 -13.27 -5.88
C SER A 168 -4.38 -13.89 -7.16
N ALA A 169 -3.51 -14.58 -7.91
CA ALA A 169 -3.95 -15.60 -8.85
C ALA A 169 -3.95 -16.95 -8.11
N LEU A 170 -4.97 -17.77 -8.33
CA LEU A 170 -5.09 -19.09 -7.74
C LEU A 170 -4.96 -20.17 -8.81
N LYS A 171 -4.17 -21.22 -8.53
CA LYS A 171 -3.94 -22.36 -9.43
C LYS A 171 -3.71 -23.64 -8.62
N GLY A 172 -3.95 -24.80 -9.22
CA GLY A 172 -3.66 -26.10 -8.59
C GLY A 172 -2.17 -26.32 -8.32
N ALA A 173 -1.30 -25.70 -9.14
CA ALA A 173 0.16 -25.75 -8.95
C ALA A 173 0.65 -25.04 -7.68
N GLU A 174 -0.16 -24.13 -7.12
CA GLU A 174 0.16 -23.37 -5.91
C GLU A 174 -0.31 -24.06 -4.61
N GLU A 175 -1.01 -25.19 -4.73
CA GLU A 175 -1.42 -26.04 -3.61
C GLU A 175 -0.22 -26.73 -2.96
N VAL A 176 -0.42 -27.19 -1.72
CA VAL A 176 0.62 -27.90 -0.95
C VAL A 176 0.04 -29.21 -0.39
N PRO A 177 0.31 -30.37 -1.03
CA PRO A 177 1.07 -30.55 -2.27
C PRO A 177 0.32 -30.04 -3.52
N ALA A 178 1.08 -29.68 -4.57
CA ALA A 178 0.51 -29.23 -5.84
C ALA A 178 -0.36 -30.32 -6.49
N ASN A 179 -1.44 -29.91 -7.16
CA ASN A 179 -2.31 -30.80 -7.91
C ASN A 179 -2.39 -30.41 -9.40
N ALA A 180 -2.98 -31.29 -10.22
CA ALA A 180 -3.05 -31.14 -11.66
C ALA A 180 -4.30 -30.38 -12.18
N SER A 181 -5.08 -29.74 -11.30
CA SER A 181 -6.27 -29.00 -11.72
C SER A 181 -5.90 -27.88 -12.68
N GLY A 182 -6.64 -27.80 -13.78
CA GLY A 182 -6.59 -26.68 -14.72
C GLY A 182 -7.48 -25.50 -14.31
N ALA A 183 -8.17 -25.60 -13.16
CA ALA A 183 -8.98 -24.52 -12.64
C ALA A 183 -8.12 -23.29 -12.32
N THR A 184 -8.75 -22.13 -12.40
CA THR A 184 -8.12 -20.86 -12.08
C THR A 184 -9.00 -20.06 -11.15
N GLY A 185 -8.36 -19.22 -10.34
CA GLY A 185 -9.07 -18.24 -9.53
C GLY A 185 -8.34 -16.91 -9.52
N ARG A 186 -9.09 -15.86 -9.16
CA ARG A 186 -8.57 -14.53 -8.92
C ARG A 186 -9.19 -14.01 -7.65
N GLY A 187 -8.34 -13.65 -6.69
CA GLY A 187 -8.77 -13.13 -5.40
C GLY A 187 -8.27 -11.71 -5.17
N PHE A 188 -9.08 -10.92 -4.46
CA PHE A 188 -8.67 -9.63 -3.92
C PHE A 188 -9.11 -9.51 -2.46
N VAL A 189 -8.27 -8.84 -1.68
CA VAL A 189 -8.57 -8.30 -0.37
C VAL A 189 -8.38 -6.78 -0.46
N ALA A 190 -9.34 -6.03 0.05
CA ALA A 190 -9.22 -4.59 0.30
C ALA A 190 -9.52 -4.31 1.76
N VAL A 191 -8.60 -3.63 2.46
CA VAL A 191 -8.77 -3.26 3.86
C VAL A 191 -8.86 -1.75 4.00
N ASP A 192 -9.85 -1.28 4.75
CA ASP A 192 -9.86 0.09 5.27
C ASP A 192 -8.86 0.17 6.44
N PRO A 193 -7.75 0.92 6.33
CA PRO A 193 -6.71 0.93 7.36
C PRO A 193 -7.14 1.58 8.69
N VAL A 194 -8.23 2.36 8.69
CA VAL A 194 -8.75 3.05 9.88
C VAL A 194 -9.67 2.11 10.66
N THR A 195 -10.67 1.54 9.98
CA THR A 195 -11.66 0.65 10.61
C THR A 195 -11.21 -0.81 10.68
N ARG A 196 -10.19 -1.17 9.90
CA ARG A 196 -9.69 -2.54 9.68
C ARG A 196 -10.74 -3.48 9.10
N THR A 197 -11.72 -2.91 8.41
CA THR A 197 -12.71 -3.70 7.67
C THR A 197 -12.05 -4.24 6.42
N LEU A 198 -11.94 -5.57 6.35
CA LEU A 198 -11.50 -6.33 5.21
C LEU A 198 -12.72 -6.76 4.40
N THR A 199 -12.69 -6.45 3.10
CA THR A 199 -13.58 -7.02 2.10
C THR A 199 -12.77 -7.94 1.20
N ALA A 200 -13.17 -9.21 1.10
CA ALA A 200 -12.53 -10.18 0.22
C ALA A 200 -13.48 -10.65 -0.87
N SER A 201 -12.92 -10.91 -2.05
CA SER A 201 -13.60 -11.59 -3.15
C SER A 201 -12.67 -12.61 -3.82
N VAL A 202 -13.22 -13.72 -4.29
CA VAL A 202 -12.56 -14.69 -5.16
C VAL A 202 -13.50 -15.07 -6.27
N THR A 203 -13.08 -14.91 -7.52
CA THR A 203 -13.80 -15.41 -8.70
C THR A 203 -13.04 -16.60 -9.26
N THR A 204 -13.76 -17.69 -9.52
CA THR A 204 -13.21 -18.97 -9.98
C THR A 204 -13.70 -19.34 -11.38
N SER A 205 -12.92 -20.13 -12.10
CA SER A 205 -13.26 -20.66 -13.42
C SER A 205 -12.70 -22.07 -13.58
N GLY A 206 -13.48 -22.96 -14.20
CA GLY A 206 -13.11 -24.36 -14.41
C GLY A 206 -13.24 -25.26 -13.18
N VAL A 207 -13.89 -24.79 -12.11
CA VAL A 207 -14.16 -25.57 -10.88
C VAL A 207 -15.58 -25.33 -10.38
N ALA A 208 -16.25 -26.40 -9.95
CA ALA A 208 -17.47 -26.32 -9.15
C ALA A 208 -17.08 -26.26 -7.66
N GLY A 209 -16.76 -25.05 -7.20
CA GLY A 209 -16.28 -24.83 -5.84
C GLY A 209 -17.32 -25.23 -4.80
N THR A 210 -16.90 -25.94 -3.75
CA THR A 210 -17.78 -26.32 -2.63
C THR A 210 -17.56 -25.43 -1.41
N VAL A 211 -16.32 -24.97 -1.20
CA VAL A 211 -15.94 -24.10 -0.08
C VAL A 211 -14.77 -23.21 -0.50
N ALA A 212 -14.72 -21.98 0.01
CA ALA A 212 -13.58 -21.09 -0.12
C ALA A 212 -13.19 -20.47 1.23
N HIS A 213 -11.89 -20.25 1.43
CA HIS A 213 -11.33 -19.74 2.68
C HIS A 213 -10.18 -18.75 2.45
N ILE A 214 -9.94 -17.90 3.44
CA ILE A 214 -8.62 -17.30 3.70
C ILE A 214 -7.97 -18.09 4.82
N HIS A 215 -6.74 -18.55 4.58
CA HIS A 215 -5.91 -19.25 5.54
C HIS A 215 -4.72 -18.41 5.98
N GLU A 216 -4.19 -18.69 7.16
CA GLU A 216 -2.91 -18.17 7.66
C GLU A 216 -1.76 -19.10 7.29
N GLY A 217 -0.81 -18.59 6.51
CA GLY A 217 0.38 -19.32 6.10
C GLY A 217 1.23 -18.51 5.13
N ALA A 218 2.54 -18.64 5.26
CA ALA A 218 3.48 -18.09 4.29
C ALA A 218 3.36 -18.83 2.93
N ALA A 219 3.97 -18.28 1.89
CA ALA A 219 4.06 -18.95 0.60
C ALA A 219 4.67 -20.36 0.75
N GLY A 220 4.01 -21.37 0.19
CA GLY A 220 4.43 -22.78 0.27
C GLY A 220 4.16 -23.47 1.63
N VAL A 221 3.52 -22.79 2.59
CA VAL A 221 3.20 -23.36 3.90
C VAL A 221 1.69 -23.36 4.13
N SER A 222 1.12 -24.54 4.35
CA SER A 222 -0.29 -24.69 4.76
C SER A 222 -0.48 -24.26 6.20
N GLY A 223 -1.63 -23.68 6.51
CA GLY A 223 -2.00 -23.37 7.88
C GLY A 223 -3.51 -23.24 8.10
N PRO A 224 -3.94 -22.78 9.28
CA PRO A 224 -5.35 -22.85 9.68
C PRO A 224 -6.23 -21.91 8.85
N ILE A 225 -7.51 -22.26 8.76
CA ILE A 225 -8.56 -21.38 8.25
C ILE A 225 -8.70 -20.20 9.21
N VAL A 226 -8.75 -18.98 8.66
CA VAL A 226 -9.00 -17.75 9.42
C VAL A 226 -10.39 -17.21 9.11
N PHE A 227 -10.73 -17.13 7.83
CA PHE A 227 -12.02 -16.60 7.39
C PHE A 227 -12.68 -17.52 6.36
N PRO A 228 -13.91 -18.01 6.61
CA PRO A 228 -14.71 -18.63 5.57
C PRO A 228 -15.26 -17.58 4.60
N LEU A 229 -15.35 -17.96 3.33
CA LEU A 229 -16.01 -17.18 2.28
C LEU A 229 -17.30 -17.87 1.88
N THR A 230 -18.30 -17.06 1.56
CA THR A 230 -19.61 -17.51 1.08
C THR A 230 -19.74 -17.22 -0.40
N GLU A 231 -20.25 -18.18 -1.17
CA GLU A 231 -20.60 -17.94 -2.56
C GLU A 231 -21.73 -16.90 -2.64
N THR A 232 -21.54 -15.85 -3.43
CA THR A 232 -22.48 -14.71 -3.49
C THR A 232 -23.83 -15.12 -4.07
N THR A 233 -23.83 -16.13 -4.94
CA THR A 233 -25.02 -16.75 -5.51
C THR A 233 -24.65 -18.19 -5.84
N PRO A 234 -25.47 -19.20 -5.48
CA PRO A 234 -25.14 -20.59 -5.73
C PRO A 234 -24.74 -20.86 -7.19
N GLY A 235 -23.54 -21.40 -7.40
CA GLY A 235 -22.97 -21.70 -8.72
C GLY A 235 -22.41 -20.51 -9.50
N SER A 236 -22.30 -19.32 -8.90
CA SER A 236 -21.69 -18.16 -9.57
C SER A 236 -20.18 -18.26 -9.71
N GLY A 237 -19.54 -19.09 -8.88
CA GLY A 237 -18.09 -19.17 -8.76
C GLY A 237 -17.47 -17.92 -8.13
N VAL A 238 -18.28 -17.00 -7.59
CA VAL A 238 -17.86 -15.77 -6.92
C VAL A 238 -18.09 -15.90 -5.43
N TRP A 239 -17.03 -15.81 -4.65
CA TRP A 239 -16.99 -16.00 -3.22
C TRP A 239 -16.58 -14.71 -2.54
N GLY A 240 -17.09 -14.43 -1.34
CA GLY A 240 -16.66 -13.24 -0.61
C GLY A 240 -16.95 -13.30 0.87
N THR A 241 -16.36 -12.34 1.59
CA THR A 241 -16.62 -12.10 3.01
C THR A 241 -16.28 -10.66 3.37
N VAL A 242 -16.90 -10.17 4.45
CA VAL A 242 -16.59 -8.87 5.06
C VAL A 242 -16.37 -9.11 6.55
N VAL A 243 -15.18 -8.75 7.05
CA VAL A 243 -14.79 -8.98 8.45
C VAL A 243 -13.96 -7.80 8.96
N THR A 244 -13.99 -7.57 10.27
CA THR A 244 -13.08 -6.61 10.92
C THR A 244 -11.87 -7.35 11.45
N LEU A 245 -10.67 -6.93 11.06
CA LEU A 245 -9.42 -7.53 11.50
C LEU A 245 -9.02 -7.04 12.91
N SER A 246 -8.54 -7.97 13.72
CA SER A 246 -7.73 -7.63 14.90
C SER A 246 -6.37 -7.03 14.49
N ASP A 247 -5.69 -6.36 15.42
CA ASP A 247 -4.32 -5.87 15.22
C ASP A 247 -3.36 -6.95 14.71
N ALA A 248 -3.44 -8.13 15.32
CA ALA A 248 -2.58 -9.27 14.95
C ALA A 248 -2.87 -9.74 13.53
N GLN A 249 -4.14 -9.90 13.16
CA GLN A 249 -4.52 -10.32 11.81
C GLN A 249 -4.13 -9.28 10.77
N TYR A 250 -4.26 -7.99 11.08
CA TYR A 250 -3.83 -6.94 10.17
C TYR A 250 -2.31 -6.95 9.97
N ALA A 251 -1.54 -7.15 11.04
CA ALA A 251 -0.09 -7.34 10.93
C ALA A 251 0.28 -8.59 10.09
N THR A 252 -0.45 -9.70 10.25
CA THR A 252 -0.26 -10.93 9.45
C THR A 252 -0.55 -10.69 7.95
N LEU A 253 -1.60 -9.93 7.61
CA LEU A 253 -1.89 -9.53 6.23
C LEU A 253 -0.74 -8.70 5.65
N LYS A 254 -0.25 -7.70 6.40
CA LYS A 254 0.87 -6.84 5.96
C LYS A 254 2.16 -7.63 5.79
N ALA A 255 2.38 -8.67 6.59
CA ALA A 255 3.50 -9.59 6.43
C ALA A 255 3.35 -10.55 5.23
N GLY A 256 2.22 -10.53 4.52
CA GLY A 256 1.96 -11.39 3.37
C GLY A 256 1.76 -12.86 3.74
N ASN A 257 1.25 -13.13 4.94
CA ASN A 257 1.10 -14.49 5.49
C ASN A 257 -0.36 -14.99 5.41
N TYR A 258 -1.12 -14.54 4.40
CA TYR A 258 -2.45 -15.05 4.11
C TYR A 258 -2.54 -15.57 2.68
N TYR A 259 -3.38 -16.58 2.45
CA TYR A 259 -3.65 -17.11 1.12
C TYR A 259 -5.13 -17.47 0.97
N PHE A 260 -5.64 -17.38 -0.26
CA PHE A 260 -6.94 -17.92 -0.61
C PHE A 260 -6.82 -19.41 -0.96
N ASN A 261 -7.87 -20.17 -0.63
CA ASN A 261 -8.03 -21.55 -1.04
C ASN A 261 -9.47 -21.83 -1.46
N VAL A 262 -9.65 -22.64 -2.50
CA VAL A 262 -10.97 -23.10 -2.95
C VAL A 262 -10.93 -24.61 -3.11
N HIS A 263 -11.94 -25.28 -2.57
CA HIS A 263 -12.11 -26.73 -2.58
C HIS A 263 -13.20 -27.15 -3.56
N SER A 264 -13.18 -28.41 -3.97
CA SER A 264 -14.27 -29.04 -4.70
C SER A 264 -14.54 -30.44 -4.19
N ALA A 265 -15.62 -31.06 -4.69
CA ALA A 265 -15.89 -32.48 -4.45
C ALA A 265 -14.80 -33.41 -5.01
N ALA A 266 -14.13 -33.01 -6.09
CA ALA A 266 -13.06 -33.80 -6.72
C ALA A 266 -11.73 -33.68 -5.97
N ILE A 267 -11.43 -32.50 -5.39
CA ILE A 267 -10.21 -32.26 -4.61
C ILE A 267 -10.57 -31.59 -3.27
N PRO A 268 -11.07 -32.36 -2.28
CA PRO A 268 -11.58 -31.79 -1.03
C PRO A 268 -10.51 -31.13 -0.16
N ALA A 269 -9.23 -31.50 -0.32
CA ALA A 269 -8.12 -30.92 0.43
C ALA A 269 -7.74 -29.49 -0.03
N GLY A 270 -8.24 -29.06 -1.19
CA GLY A 270 -7.88 -27.80 -1.84
C GLY A 270 -7.63 -28.02 -3.33
N GLU A 271 -8.47 -27.45 -4.19
CA GLU A 271 -8.33 -27.54 -5.65
C GLU A 271 -7.42 -26.44 -6.19
N ILE A 272 -7.60 -25.19 -5.75
CA ILE A 272 -6.75 -24.06 -6.14
C ILE A 272 -6.40 -23.17 -4.95
N ARG A 273 -5.13 -22.77 -4.89
CA ARG A 273 -4.55 -21.91 -3.85
C ARG A 273 -3.88 -20.70 -4.48
N GLY A 274 -3.78 -19.60 -3.73
CA GLY A 274 -2.99 -18.44 -4.13
C GLY A 274 -2.63 -17.53 -2.97
N GLN A 275 -1.34 -17.16 -2.87
CA GLN A 275 -0.83 -16.28 -1.81
C GLN A 275 -1.32 -14.85 -2.02
N LEU A 276 -1.81 -14.21 -0.95
CA LEU A 276 -2.13 -12.79 -0.99
C LEU A 276 -0.85 -11.95 -1.08
N GLY A 277 -0.79 -11.10 -2.10
CA GLY A 277 0.31 -10.20 -2.32
C GLY A 277 -0.06 -9.11 -3.32
N PRO A 278 0.90 -8.28 -3.76
CA PRO A 278 2.27 -8.19 -3.27
C PRO A 278 2.34 -7.59 -1.86
N ILE A 279 3.47 -7.74 -1.18
CA ILE A 279 3.77 -7.00 0.05
C ILE A 279 4.30 -5.63 -0.36
N ILE A 280 3.65 -4.59 0.15
CA ILE A 280 3.96 -3.21 -0.20
C ILE A 280 4.67 -2.56 0.99
N GLY A 281 5.78 -1.89 0.72
CA GLY A 281 6.52 -1.09 1.69
C GLY A 281 6.88 0.28 1.12
N GLY A 282 7.03 1.26 1.99
CA GLY A 282 7.49 2.58 1.58
C GLY A 282 8.11 3.36 2.72
N GLY A 283 8.67 4.52 2.38
CA GLY A 283 9.29 5.42 3.34
C GLY A 283 9.57 6.79 2.75
N GLU A 284 9.63 7.79 3.61
CA GLU A 284 10.12 9.13 3.28
C GLU A 284 11.63 9.18 3.48
N LEU A 285 12.32 9.82 2.54
CA LEU A 285 13.76 10.00 2.55
C LEU A 285 14.08 11.43 2.98
N SER A 286 15.01 11.56 3.92
CA SER A 286 15.55 12.85 4.35
C SER A 286 17.02 12.74 4.75
N ALA A 287 17.71 13.86 4.79
CA ALA A 287 19.09 13.96 5.28
C ALA A 287 19.22 13.64 6.77
N ALA A 288 18.16 13.90 7.55
CA ALA A 288 18.13 13.60 8.98
C ALA A 288 18.19 12.09 9.27
N ASN A 289 17.78 11.26 8.30
CA ASN A 289 17.79 9.81 8.41
C ASN A 289 19.15 9.19 8.02
N GLU A 290 20.08 9.96 7.44
CA GLU A 290 21.42 9.47 7.08
C GLU A 290 22.24 9.10 8.33
N VAL A 291 23.27 8.28 8.13
CA VAL A 291 24.14 7.85 9.22
C VAL A 291 25.61 8.09 8.85
N PRO A 292 26.25 9.17 9.35
CA PRO A 292 25.65 10.24 10.18
C PRO A 292 24.72 11.18 9.38
N PRO A 293 23.78 11.89 10.04
CA PRO A 293 22.92 12.88 9.39
C PRO A 293 23.73 14.00 8.70
N ASN A 294 23.19 14.56 7.62
CA ASN A 294 23.78 15.71 6.93
C ASN A 294 22.82 16.91 6.85
N ALA A 295 23.27 18.01 6.23
CA ALA A 295 22.55 19.29 6.22
C ALA A 295 21.67 19.53 4.97
N SER A 296 21.53 18.53 4.08
CA SER A 296 20.72 18.70 2.87
C SER A 296 19.25 18.93 3.21
N ALA A 297 18.63 19.86 2.47
CA ALA A 297 17.18 20.09 2.52
C ALA A 297 16.41 19.20 1.53
N ALA A 298 17.12 18.30 0.84
CA ALA A 298 16.52 17.40 -0.13
C ALA A 298 15.55 16.42 0.53
N THR A 299 14.56 15.99 -0.25
CA THR A 299 13.53 15.05 0.19
C THR A 299 13.33 13.96 -0.84
N GLY A 300 12.75 12.85 -0.41
CA GLY A 300 12.30 11.82 -1.32
C GLY A 300 11.18 10.96 -0.74
N ARG A 301 10.56 10.17 -1.60
CA ARG A 301 9.57 9.16 -1.22
C ARG A 301 9.83 7.90 -2.02
N GLY A 302 9.99 6.78 -1.34
CA GLY A 302 10.32 5.50 -1.96
C GLY A 302 9.27 4.43 -1.68
N ILE A 303 8.96 3.62 -2.71
CA ILE A 303 8.04 2.47 -2.70
C ILE A 303 8.81 1.21 -3.09
N ALA A 304 8.46 0.09 -2.46
CA ALA A 304 8.86 -1.25 -2.86
C ALA A 304 7.64 -2.18 -2.80
N VAL A 305 7.48 -2.97 -3.85
CA VAL A 305 6.40 -3.93 -4.03
C VAL A 305 7.05 -5.28 -4.29
N VAL A 306 6.86 -6.22 -3.36
CA VAL A 306 7.52 -7.53 -3.38
C VAL A 306 6.49 -8.64 -3.53
N ASP A 307 6.66 -9.48 -4.54
CA ASP A 307 5.89 -10.71 -4.67
C ASP A 307 6.37 -11.74 -3.62
N PRO A 308 5.51 -12.20 -2.70
CA PRO A 308 5.91 -13.11 -1.62
C PRO A 308 6.22 -14.54 -2.10
N VAL A 309 5.87 -14.88 -3.34
CA VAL A 309 6.09 -16.20 -3.95
C VAL A 309 7.33 -16.17 -4.83
N THR A 310 7.40 -15.23 -5.78
CA THR A 310 8.51 -15.18 -6.75
C THR A 310 9.71 -14.38 -6.26
N LEU A 311 9.55 -13.62 -5.16
CA LEU A 311 10.54 -12.70 -4.59
C LEU A 311 10.94 -11.54 -5.52
N ALA A 312 10.24 -11.38 -6.64
CA ALA A 312 10.42 -10.23 -7.53
C ALA A 312 10.09 -8.94 -6.78
N ILE A 313 10.94 -7.91 -6.97
CA ILE A 313 10.77 -6.59 -6.38
C ILE A 313 10.66 -5.52 -7.48
N SER A 314 9.54 -4.79 -7.45
CA SER A 314 9.37 -3.53 -8.18
C SER A 314 9.50 -2.39 -7.18
N ALA A 315 10.49 -1.52 -7.34
CA ALA A 315 10.75 -0.45 -6.39
C ALA A 315 11.20 0.83 -7.08
N GLY A 316 10.95 1.97 -6.44
CA GLY A 316 11.45 3.23 -6.92
C GLY A 316 11.32 4.37 -5.92
N VAL A 317 12.07 5.43 -6.17
CA VAL A 317 12.13 6.65 -5.35
C VAL A 317 11.91 7.86 -6.25
N LYS A 318 11.07 8.80 -5.79
CA LYS A 318 11.03 10.16 -6.33
C LYS A 318 11.76 11.09 -5.37
N THR A 319 12.71 11.87 -5.87
CA THR A 319 13.46 12.88 -5.11
C THR A 319 13.12 14.31 -5.52
N SER A 320 13.40 15.26 -4.62
CA SER A 320 13.31 16.70 -4.86
C SER A 320 14.44 17.42 -4.14
N GLY A 321 14.91 18.53 -4.70
CA GLY A 321 15.95 19.37 -4.09
C GLY A 321 17.38 18.85 -4.20
N LEU A 322 17.64 17.84 -5.04
CA LEU A 322 18.98 17.29 -5.28
C LEU A 322 19.18 16.89 -6.75
N THR A 323 20.44 16.84 -7.20
CA THR A 323 20.85 16.17 -8.45
C THR A 323 21.54 14.87 -8.08
N GLY A 324 20.82 13.75 -8.21
CA GLY A 324 21.31 12.47 -7.71
C GLY A 324 22.33 11.83 -8.64
N SER A 325 23.27 11.09 -8.08
CA SER A 325 24.28 10.33 -8.82
C SER A 325 23.97 8.83 -8.84
N MET A 326 23.42 8.30 -7.73
CA MET A 326 23.09 6.88 -7.56
C MET A 326 21.93 6.73 -6.57
N ALA A 327 21.18 5.64 -6.68
CA ALA A 327 20.17 5.28 -5.69
C ALA A 327 20.10 3.76 -5.51
N HIS A 328 19.81 3.32 -4.29
CA HIS A 328 19.85 1.91 -3.90
C HIS A 328 18.79 1.55 -2.86
N ILE A 329 18.55 0.24 -2.72
CA ILE A 329 18.04 -0.36 -1.47
C ILE A 329 19.22 -1.02 -0.75
N HIS A 330 19.33 -0.75 0.53
CA HIS A 330 20.28 -1.39 1.44
C HIS A 330 19.57 -2.26 2.48
N GLU A 331 20.31 -3.18 3.10
CA GLU A 331 19.83 -4.06 4.17
C GLU A 331 20.50 -3.76 5.51
N ALA A 332 19.83 -2.99 6.36
CA ALA A 332 20.14 -2.86 7.78
C ALA A 332 18.96 -2.26 8.57
N ALA A 333 18.95 -2.50 9.88
CA ALA A 333 18.03 -1.83 10.80
C ALA A 333 18.21 -0.30 10.80
N THR A 334 17.19 0.41 11.27
CA THR A 334 17.21 1.87 11.42
C THR A 334 18.45 2.34 12.20
N GLY A 335 19.15 3.35 11.67
CA GLY A 335 20.33 3.93 12.30
C GLY A 335 21.63 3.17 12.06
N VAL A 336 21.62 2.08 11.29
CA VAL A 336 22.81 1.30 10.91
C VAL A 336 23.00 1.33 9.39
N ASN A 337 24.24 1.39 8.92
CA ASN A 337 24.58 1.27 7.49
C ASN A 337 24.71 -0.20 7.10
N GLY A 338 24.16 -0.57 5.94
CA GLY A 338 24.15 -1.94 5.44
C GLY A 338 24.68 -2.08 4.01
N PRO A 339 24.87 -3.31 3.51
CA PRO A 339 25.22 -3.54 2.12
C PRO A 339 24.10 -3.13 1.17
N ILE A 340 24.47 -2.76 -0.06
CA ILE A 340 23.53 -2.57 -1.17
C ILE A 340 22.99 -3.94 -1.60
N ILE A 341 21.67 -4.04 -1.77
CA ILE A 341 21.00 -5.26 -2.22
C ILE A 341 20.20 -5.07 -3.52
N VAL A 342 19.80 -3.83 -3.85
CA VAL A 342 19.16 -3.50 -5.13
C VAL A 342 19.72 -2.17 -5.65
N ASN A 343 20.13 -2.14 -6.92
CA ASN A 343 20.57 -0.93 -7.62
C ASN A 343 19.41 -0.30 -8.39
N PHE A 344 19.32 1.03 -8.40
CA PHE A 344 18.35 1.76 -9.21
C PHE A 344 19.02 2.47 -10.39
N GLY A 345 18.25 2.65 -11.46
CA GLY A 345 18.55 3.57 -12.55
C GLY A 345 17.60 4.77 -12.54
N GLU A 346 18.05 5.91 -13.04
CA GLU A 346 17.23 7.11 -13.19
C GLU A 346 16.62 7.20 -14.59
N ALA A 347 15.29 7.35 -14.68
CA ALA A 347 14.61 7.45 -15.97
C ALA A 347 13.35 8.35 -15.91
N PRO A 348 13.29 9.43 -16.73
CA PRO A 348 14.37 10.00 -17.54
C PRO A 348 15.55 10.51 -16.71
N ALA A 349 16.70 10.77 -17.35
CA ALA A 349 17.85 11.36 -16.68
C ALA A 349 17.51 12.72 -16.05
N ALA A 350 18.06 12.99 -14.87
CA ALA A 350 17.80 14.20 -14.07
C ALA A 350 16.32 14.44 -13.70
N SER A 351 15.48 13.41 -13.77
CA SER A 351 14.07 13.51 -13.39
C SER A 351 13.85 13.37 -11.88
N GLY A 352 14.85 12.93 -11.12
CA GLY A 352 14.73 12.52 -9.73
C GLY A 352 13.88 11.25 -9.56
N ARG A 353 13.61 10.48 -10.62
CA ARG A 353 12.85 9.23 -10.59
C ARG A 353 13.78 8.05 -10.75
N TRP A 354 13.97 7.32 -9.66
CA TRP A 354 14.88 6.18 -9.57
C TRP A 354 14.05 4.91 -9.48
N SER A 355 14.36 3.88 -10.27
CA SER A 355 13.67 2.59 -10.20
C SER A 355 14.62 1.41 -10.24
N ALA A 356 14.26 0.34 -9.54
CA ALA A 356 14.91 -0.95 -9.67
C ALA A 356 14.84 -1.45 -11.12
N ALA A 357 15.88 -2.14 -11.57
CA ALA A 357 15.88 -2.78 -12.87
C ALA A 357 14.83 -3.90 -12.92
N ALA A 358 14.28 -4.14 -14.11
CA ALA A 358 13.39 -5.28 -14.34
C ALA A 358 14.09 -6.60 -14.00
N GLY A 359 13.37 -7.50 -13.32
CA GLY A 359 13.90 -8.79 -12.89
C GLY A 359 14.72 -8.76 -11.59
N ALA A 360 14.79 -7.63 -10.89
CA ALA A 360 15.33 -7.60 -9.53
C ALA A 360 14.54 -8.57 -8.62
N VAL A 361 15.27 -9.40 -7.87
CA VAL A 361 14.71 -10.40 -6.94
C VAL A 361 15.41 -10.30 -5.59
N LEU A 362 14.65 -10.49 -4.52
CA LEU A 362 15.19 -10.65 -3.18
C LEU A 362 15.54 -12.13 -2.91
N THR A 363 16.46 -12.35 -1.98
CA THR A 363 16.62 -13.66 -1.35
C THR A 363 15.53 -13.89 -0.28
N PRO A 364 15.27 -15.14 0.14
CA PRO A 364 14.33 -15.42 1.23
C PRO A 364 14.68 -14.67 2.53
N SER A 365 15.97 -14.53 2.88
CA SER A 365 16.40 -13.76 4.05
C SER A 365 16.15 -12.26 3.87
N GLN A 366 16.37 -11.71 2.69
CA GLN A 366 16.06 -10.32 2.39
C GLN A 366 14.55 -10.03 2.41
N LEU A 367 13.71 -10.99 2.01
CA LEU A 367 12.26 -10.88 2.20
C LEU A 367 11.91 -10.81 3.69
N SER A 368 12.55 -11.63 4.54
CA SER A 368 12.38 -11.51 5.99
C SER A 368 12.83 -10.14 6.52
N SER A 369 13.96 -9.63 6.03
CA SER A 369 14.45 -8.27 6.37
C SER A 369 13.46 -7.19 5.90
N PHE A 370 12.89 -7.31 4.70
CA PHE A 370 11.86 -6.39 4.20
C PHE A 370 10.62 -6.38 5.09
N LYS A 371 10.09 -7.57 5.44
CA LYS A 371 8.95 -7.70 6.36
C LYS A 371 9.23 -7.14 7.76
N ALA A 372 10.49 -7.21 8.21
CA ALA A 372 10.92 -6.68 9.50
C ALA A 372 11.21 -5.16 9.48
N GLY A 373 11.13 -4.51 8.32
CA GLY A 373 11.47 -3.10 8.16
C GLY A 373 12.98 -2.83 8.22
N ASN A 374 13.82 -3.82 7.90
CA ASN A 374 15.28 -3.73 7.90
C ASN A 374 15.89 -3.39 6.52
N LEU A 375 15.07 -2.92 5.57
CA LEU A 375 15.56 -2.38 4.31
C LEU A 375 15.37 -0.87 4.27
N TYR A 376 16.26 -0.14 3.58
CA TYR A 376 16.13 1.32 3.40
C TYR A 376 16.49 1.77 1.99
N PHE A 377 15.79 2.79 1.51
CA PHE A 377 16.18 3.53 0.31
C PHE A 377 17.30 4.50 0.65
N ASN A 378 18.23 4.68 -0.28
CA ASN A 378 19.29 5.68 -0.19
C ASN A 378 19.51 6.34 -1.55
N VAL A 379 19.78 7.64 -1.56
CA VAL A 379 20.13 8.40 -2.77
C VAL A 379 21.37 9.24 -2.50
N HIS A 380 22.32 9.20 -3.42
CA HIS A 380 23.60 9.88 -3.34
C HIS A 380 23.64 11.07 -4.29
N SER A 381 24.55 12.00 -4.04
CA SER A 381 24.90 13.06 -4.98
C SER A 381 26.40 13.34 -4.97
N ALA A 382 26.86 14.26 -5.81
CA ALA A 382 28.25 14.70 -5.81
C ALA A 382 28.66 15.38 -4.48
N ALA A 383 27.72 16.09 -3.82
CA ALA A 383 27.97 16.74 -2.54
C ALA A 383 28.01 15.74 -1.37
N TYR A 384 27.25 14.65 -1.48
CA TYR A 384 27.14 13.61 -0.46
C TYR A 384 27.33 12.21 -1.06
N PRO A 385 28.58 11.83 -1.42
CA PRO A 385 28.84 10.56 -2.10
C PRO A 385 28.55 9.33 -1.22
N GLY A 386 28.54 9.48 0.11
CA GLY A 386 28.16 8.42 1.06
C GLY A 386 26.66 8.25 1.29
N GLY A 387 25.83 9.14 0.75
CA GLY A 387 24.38 9.19 0.95
C GLY A 387 23.91 10.62 1.27
N GLU A 388 23.00 11.17 0.47
CA GLU A 388 22.38 12.48 0.71
C GLU A 388 21.07 12.36 1.50
N ILE A 389 20.20 11.43 1.10
CA ILE A 389 18.93 11.17 1.77
C ILE A 389 18.63 9.68 1.92
N ARG A 390 18.11 9.31 3.10
CA ARG A 390 17.79 7.93 3.48
C ARG A 390 16.36 7.81 4.00
N GLY A 391 15.72 6.66 3.77
CA GLY A 391 14.39 6.35 4.31
C GLY A 391 14.19 4.86 4.52
N GLN A 392 13.85 4.46 5.75
CA GLN A 392 13.57 3.06 6.07
C GLN A 392 12.27 2.61 5.39
N ILE A 393 12.24 1.38 4.88
CA ILE A 393 11.08 0.80 4.22
C ILE A 393 10.21 0.13 5.27
N ALA A 394 9.02 0.68 5.53
CA ALA A 394 8.02 0.08 6.41
C ALA A 394 6.91 -0.57 5.57
N THR A 395 6.54 -1.81 5.89
CA THR A 395 5.41 -2.50 5.23
C THR A 395 4.08 -1.86 5.63
N GLN A 396 3.27 -1.55 4.64
CA GLN A 396 1.99 -0.84 4.77
C GLN A 396 0.79 -1.77 4.74
#